data_AF-A0A445M1M1-F1
#
_entry.id   AF-A0A445M1M1-F1
#
_cell.length_a   1.000
_cell.length_b   1.000
_cell.length_c   1.000
_cell.angle_alpha   90.00
_cell.angle_beta   90.00
_cell.angle_gamma   90.00
#
_symmetry.space_group_name_H-M   'P 1'
#
loop_
_entity.id
_entity.type
_entity.pdbx_description
1 polymer ?
#
loop_
_entity_poly.entity_id
_entity_poly.type
_entity_poly.pdbx_seq_one_letter_code
_entity_poly.pdbx_strand_id
1 'polypeptide(L)'
;MFRTKDSLQPLLDSLQAHKYKGHTLMINDRVQTFSNLQSALAMTKDYLSKLASDTLYSEFEYVLQGMDFERGWGDTIEQVLEMMHLFLDFLQAPDHYALETFLGREPMVFNVAILSPHGYFGQANVLGLPDIGGQVVYILDQVCALENEMLLQIKKQGLDFTPRILIFTRLIANAKGTTCNQRLERVSGTDHTHILRVQFRSELGTLSKWNSRFLVWTYLETYVEAVASEIVAELQGHPTSIIGNYSDGNLVASLLAYKMGVTRCTITHALEKTKYLKSYLYWKKFEDISHFSCQFTFDLIAGYNVDFTITSTYQEITGTKNTVRQYESHTSFIFPGSIGLSMALMF
;
A
#
# COMPACT_ATOMS: atom_id res chain seq x y z
N MET A 1 -21.72 -9.07 -5.85
CA MET A 1 -22.62 -8.45 -4.86
C MET A 1 -24.12 -8.46 -5.24
N PHE A 2 -24.55 -8.93 -6.42
CA PHE A 2 -25.93 -8.68 -6.90
C PHE A 2 -26.84 -9.90 -7.03
N ARG A 3 -26.42 -11.09 -6.57
CA ARG A 3 -27.17 -12.33 -6.85
C ARG A 3 -27.99 -12.85 -5.67
N THR A 4 -27.65 -12.50 -4.42
CA THR A 4 -28.36 -12.93 -3.20
C THR A 4 -28.14 -11.95 -2.04
N LYS A 5 -29.04 -11.93 -1.03
CA LYS A 5 -28.83 -11.20 0.24
C LYS A 5 -27.52 -11.61 0.93
N ASP A 6 -27.11 -12.87 0.77
CA ASP A 6 -25.85 -13.41 1.30
C ASP A 6 -24.61 -12.78 0.64
N SER A 7 -24.74 -12.17 -0.54
CA SER A 7 -23.60 -11.62 -1.28
C SER A 7 -23.10 -10.26 -0.80
N LEU A 8 -23.78 -9.66 0.18
CA LEU A 8 -23.33 -8.45 0.86
C LEU A 8 -22.69 -8.75 2.22
N GLN A 9 -22.92 -9.92 2.83
CA GLN A 9 -22.43 -10.28 4.18
C GLN A 9 -20.95 -9.98 4.41
N PRO A 10 -20.03 -10.26 3.47
CA PRO A 10 -18.63 -9.89 3.64
C PRO A 10 -18.39 -8.39 3.87
N LEU A 11 -19.23 -7.50 3.33
CA LEU A 11 -19.12 -6.05 3.55
C LEU A 11 -19.55 -5.66 4.97
N LEU A 12 -20.64 -6.24 5.48
CA LEU A 12 -21.05 -6.03 6.87
C LEU A 12 -20.00 -6.58 7.83
N ASP A 13 -19.53 -7.81 7.57
CA ASP A 13 -18.48 -8.45 8.37
C ASP A 13 -17.21 -7.59 8.38
N SER A 14 -16.84 -7.01 7.22
CA SER A 14 -15.70 -6.09 7.11
C SER A 14 -15.89 -4.82 7.94
N LEU A 15 -17.05 -4.16 7.84
CA LEU A 15 -17.33 -2.94 8.59
C LEU A 15 -17.39 -3.18 10.11
N GLN A 16 -17.84 -4.36 10.55
CA GLN A 16 -17.87 -4.73 11.97
C GLN A 16 -16.50 -5.18 12.51
N ALA A 17 -15.70 -5.83 11.68
CA ALA A 17 -14.33 -6.19 12.01
C ALA A 17 -13.39 -4.98 12.00
N HIS A 18 -13.84 -3.84 11.44
CA HIS A 18 -13.02 -2.64 11.29
C HIS A 18 -12.64 -2.06 12.66
N LYS A 19 -11.37 -2.24 13.02
CA LYS A 19 -10.80 -1.73 14.27
C LYS A 19 -9.45 -1.10 14.02
N TYR A 20 -9.20 0.04 14.66
CA TYR A 20 -7.89 0.67 14.67
C TYR A 20 -7.48 1.04 16.09
N LYS A 21 -6.27 0.59 16.49
CA LYS A 21 -5.73 0.78 17.86
C LYS A 21 -6.73 0.41 18.98
N GLY A 22 -7.47 -0.68 18.79
CA GLY A 22 -8.46 -1.17 19.76
C GLY A 22 -9.82 -0.45 19.74
N HIS A 23 -9.98 0.61 18.94
CA HIS A 23 -11.26 1.30 18.76
C HIS A 23 -12.01 0.68 17.59
N THR A 24 -13.27 0.31 17.81
CA THR A 24 -14.20 -0.08 16.74
C THR A 24 -14.57 1.15 15.93
N LEU A 25 -14.56 1.03 14.60
CA LEU A 25 -14.98 2.07 13.68
C LEU A 25 -16.23 1.61 12.92
N MET A 26 -16.94 2.56 12.32
CA MET A 26 -18.12 2.34 11.49
C MET A 26 -19.30 1.71 12.24
N ILE A 27 -19.36 0.39 12.37
CA ILE A 27 -20.54 -0.34 12.86
C ILE A 27 -20.13 -1.22 14.04
N ASN A 28 -20.94 -1.25 15.10
CA ASN A 28 -20.67 -2.14 16.23
C ASN A 28 -21.29 -3.54 16.08
N ASP A 29 -21.03 -4.38 17.06
CA ASP A 29 -21.39 -5.80 17.06
C ASP A 29 -22.89 -6.07 17.28
N ARG A 30 -23.72 -5.04 17.51
CA ARG A 30 -25.18 -5.21 17.67
C ARG A 30 -25.89 -5.45 16.34
N VAL A 31 -25.30 -5.02 15.22
CA VAL A 31 -25.89 -5.16 13.88
C VAL A 31 -25.61 -6.56 13.30
N GLN A 32 -26.48 -7.53 13.57
CA GLN A 32 -26.23 -8.91 13.15
C GLN A 32 -26.65 -9.23 11.70
N THR A 33 -27.45 -8.37 11.05
CA THR A 33 -27.97 -8.64 9.70
C THR A 33 -28.08 -7.35 8.87
N PHE A 34 -28.10 -7.49 7.53
CA PHE A 34 -28.38 -6.35 6.64
C PHE A 34 -29.73 -5.69 6.88
N SER A 35 -30.75 -6.47 7.26
CA SER A 35 -32.06 -5.88 7.54
C SER A 35 -31.97 -4.93 8.74
N ASN A 36 -31.22 -5.32 9.78
CA ASN A 36 -30.99 -4.49 10.95
C ASN A 36 -30.17 -3.25 10.58
N LEU A 37 -29.12 -3.41 9.77
CA LEU A 37 -28.29 -2.30 9.30
C LEU A 37 -29.11 -1.27 8.52
N GLN A 38 -29.93 -1.73 7.57
CA GLN A 38 -30.76 -0.85 6.75
C GLN A 38 -31.79 -0.09 7.60
N SER A 39 -32.41 -0.76 8.59
CA SER A 39 -33.31 -0.11 9.53
C SER A 39 -32.60 0.88 10.44
N ALA A 40 -31.40 0.54 10.96
CA ALA A 40 -30.60 1.42 11.81
C ALA A 40 -30.16 2.68 11.05
N LEU A 41 -29.70 2.54 9.80
CA LEU A 41 -29.35 3.67 8.92
C LEU A 41 -30.54 4.60 8.69
N ALA A 42 -31.72 4.04 8.37
CA ALA A 42 -32.92 4.82 8.13
C ALA A 42 -33.36 5.61 9.39
N MET A 43 -33.41 4.94 10.55
CA MET A 43 -33.78 5.59 11.83
C MET A 43 -32.77 6.68 12.23
N THR A 44 -31.48 6.41 12.05
CA THR A 44 -30.41 7.37 12.40
C THR A 44 -30.46 8.59 11.49
N LYS A 45 -30.67 8.40 10.18
CA LYS A 45 -30.85 9.50 9.23
C LYS A 45 -32.04 10.39 9.58
N ASP A 46 -33.17 9.79 9.94
CA ASP A 46 -34.40 10.51 10.34
C ASP A 46 -34.23 11.26 11.68
N TYR A 47 -33.31 10.82 12.53
CA TYR A 47 -32.93 11.52 13.74
C TYR A 47 -31.99 12.69 13.44
N LEU A 48 -30.88 12.43 12.75
CA LEU A 48 -29.84 13.43 12.45
C LEU A 48 -30.33 14.56 11.54
N SER A 49 -31.25 14.28 10.61
CA SER A 49 -31.85 15.30 9.72
C SER A 49 -32.64 16.41 10.44
N LYS A 50 -32.94 16.25 11.73
CA LYS A 50 -33.63 17.26 12.55
C LYS A 50 -32.66 18.17 13.31
N LEU A 51 -31.38 17.87 13.30
CA LEU A 51 -30.33 18.61 14.00
C LEU A 51 -29.63 19.60 13.06
N ALA A 52 -28.83 20.52 13.62
CA ALA A 52 -28.08 21.48 12.82
C ALA A 52 -26.92 20.80 12.07
N SER A 53 -26.73 21.11 10.79
CA SER A 53 -25.79 20.41 9.90
C SER A 53 -24.33 20.54 10.32
N ASP A 54 -23.97 21.65 10.96
CA ASP A 54 -22.63 22.00 11.44
C ASP A 54 -22.31 21.45 12.84
N THR A 55 -23.25 20.75 13.48
CA THR A 55 -23.04 20.11 14.79
C THR A 55 -21.89 19.10 14.70
N LEU A 56 -20.93 19.20 15.62
CA LEU A 56 -19.75 18.33 15.67
C LEU A 56 -20.10 16.91 16.17
N TYR A 57 -19.41 15.90 15.65
CA TYR A 57 -19.62 14.49 16.00
C TYR A 57 -19.63 14.23 17.51
N SER A 58 -18.75 14.89 18.26
CA SER A 58 -18.63 14.74 19.72
C SER A 58 -19.90 15.07 20.50
N GLU A 59 -20.80 15.88 19.94
CA GLU A 59 -22.05 16.27 20.61
C GLU A 59 -23.14 15.19 20.54
N PHE A 60 -23.11 14.34 19.51
CA PHE A 60 -24.11 13.29 19.28
C PHE A 60 -23.52 11.87 19.26
N GLU A 61 -22.23 11.71 19.50
CA GLU A 61 -21.51 10.44 19.55
C GLU A 61 -22.22 9.37 20.39
N TYR A 62 -22.58 9.68 21.64
CA TYR A 62 -23.22 8.71 22.53
C TYR A 62 -24.59 8.25 22.00
N VAL A 63 -25.33 9.15 21.35
CA VAL A 63 -26.62 8.81 20.73
C VAL A 63 -26.39 7.91 19.52
N LEU A 64 -25.39 8.21 18.70
CA LEU A 64 -25.04 7.45 17.50
C LEU A 64 -24.57 6.02 17.84
N GLN A 65 -23.75 5.87 18.88
CA GLN A 65 -23.34 4.57 19.43
C GLN A 65 -24.54 3.78 19.96
N GLY A 66 -25.52 4.47 20.56
CA GLY A 66 -26.80 3.89 20.95
C GLY A 66 -27.63 3.38 19.78
N MET A 67 -27.39 3.90 18.57
CA MET A 67 -28.01 3.52 17.30
C MET A 67 -27.12 2.57 16.46
N ASP A 68 -26.12 1.94 17.09
CA ASP A 68 -25.25 0.92 16.53
C ASP A 68 -24.09 1.41 15.62
N PHE A 69 -23.85 2.72 15.59
CA PHE A 69 -22.81 3.34 14.75
C PHE A 69 -21.69 3.96 15.60
N GLU A 70 -20.45 3.58 15.30
CA GLU A 70 -19.24 4.08 15.93
C GLU A 70 -18.67 5.29 15.15
N ARG A 71 -17.47 5.76 15.51
CA ARG A 71 -16.78 6.85 14.80
C ARG A 71 -16.36 6.43 13.38
N GLY A 72 -16.15 7.40 12.50
CA GLY A 72 -15.64 7.18 11.14
C GLY A 72 -16.62 7.51 10.00
N TRP A 73 -17.81 8.03 10.32
CA TRP A 73 -18.83 8.43 9.33
C TRP A 73 -18.74 9.89 8.89
N GLY A 74 -18.07 10.74 9.68
CA GLY A 74 -18.00 12.17 9.44
C GLY A 74 -17.63 12.96 10.70
N ASP A 75 -17.13 14.17 10.53
CA ASP A 75 -16.81 15.12 11.61
C ASP A 75 -18.00 15.98 12.05
N THR A 76 -18.99 16.11 11.18
CA THR A 76 -20.21 16.91 11.34
C THR A 76 -21.45 16.11 10.93
N ILE A 77 -22.63 16.55 11.36
CA ILE A 77 -23.90 15.93 10.96
C ILE A 77 -24.06 15.87 9.44
N GLU A 78 -23.67 16.93 8.73
CA GLU A 78 -23.71 16.96 7.26
C GLU A 78 -22.92 15.81 6.63
N GLN A 79 -21.67 15.61 7.05
CA GLN A 79 -20.82 14.54 6.50
C GLN A 79 -21.33 13.15 6.88
N VAL A 80 -21.77 12.96 8.12
CA VAL A 80 -22.36 11.69 8.58
C VAL A 80 -23.60 11.34 7.75
N LEU A 81 -24.49 12.31 7.53
CA LEU A 81 -25.69 12.11 6.71
C LEU A 81 -25.35 11.79 5.25
N GLU A 82 -24.37 12.47 4.67
CA GLU A 82 -23.93 12.22 3.30
C GLU A 82 -23.39 10.78 3.16
N MET A 83 -22.52 10.34 4.08
CA MET A 83 -21.95 9.00 4.04
C MET A 83 -23.00 7.91 4.28
N MET A 84 -23.91 8.12 5.24
CA MET A 84 -25.03 7.19 5.48
C MET A 84 -25.99 7.13 4.30
N HIS A 85 -26.25 8.25 3.61
CA HIS A 85 -27.09 8.26 2.42
C HIS A 85 -26.44 7.49 1.27
N LEU A 86 -25.15 7.73 0.99
CA LEU A 86 -24.38 6.98 0.00
C LEU A 86 -24.43 5.47 0.26
N PHE A 87 -24.26 5.07 1.53
CA PHE A 87 -24.31 3.66 1.89
C PHE A 87 -25.71 3.07 1.75
N LEU A 88 -26.75 3.79 2.17
CA LEU A 88 -28.13 3.35 2.02
C LEU A 88 -28.54 3.22 0.56
N ASP A 89 -28.13 4.16 -0.29
CA ASP A 89 -28.37 4.12 -1.73
C ASP A 89 -27.71 2.90 -2.36
N PHE A 90 -26.46 2.62 -2.00
CA PHE A 90 -25.77 1.40 -2.39
C PHE A 90 -26.52 0.13 -1.91
N LEU A 91 -27.03 0.11 -0.68
CA LEU A 91 -27.78 -1.05 -0.17
C LEU A 91 -29.12 -1.27 -0.89
N GLN A 92 -29.78 -0.20 -1.33
CA GLN A 92 -31.06 -0.27 -2.04
C GLN A 92 -30.89 -0.60 -3.52
N ALA A 93 -29.95 0.07 -4.18
CA ALA A 93 -29.64 -0.05 -5.59
C ALA A 93 -28.13 -0.01 -5.75
N PRO A 94 -27.43 -1.15 -5.62
CA PRO A 94 -25.99 -1.12 -5.59
C PRO A 94 -25.44 -0.68 -6.96
N ASP A 95 -24.56 0.31 -6.90
CA ASP A 95 -23.97 0.99 -8.05
C ASP A 95 -22.46 1.05 -7.84
N HIS A 96 -21.69 0.94 -8.93
CA HIS A 96 -20.23 0.93 -8.84
C HIS A 96 -19.68 2.25 -8.30
N TYR A 97 -20.31 3.38 -8.65
CA TYR A 97 -19.84 4.70 -8.25
C TYR A 97 -20.19 4.98 -6.78
N ALA A 98 -21.37 4.57 -6.33
CA ALA A 98 -21.73 4.61 -4.92
C ALA A 98 -20.79 3.74 -4.06
N LEU A 99 -20.47 2.52 -4.50
CA LEU A 99 -19.55 1.65 -3.78
C LEU A 99 -18.12 2.21 -3.74
N GLU A 100 -17.60 2.68 -4.87
CA GLU A 100 -16.28 3.30 -4.96
C GLU A 100 -16.19 4.54 -4.05
N THR A 101 -17.20 5.40 -4.08
CA THR A 101 -17.25 6.61 -3.25
C THR A 101 -17.32 6.26 -1.77
N PHE A 102 -18.11 5.24 -1.40
CA PHE A 102 -18.23 4.80 -0.01
C PHE A 102 -16.92 4.19 0.50
N LEU A 103 -16.36 3.21 -0.22
CA LEU A 103 -15.09 2.55 0.17
C LEU A 103 -13.91 3.54 0.15
N GLY A 104 -13.92 4.52 -0.77
CA GLY A 104 -12.91 5.57 -0.84
C GLY A 104 -12.99 6.58 0.31
N ARG A 105 -14.14 6.69 0.98
CA ARG A 105 -14.33 7.52 2.18
C ARG A 105 -14.10 6.74 3.47
N GLU A 106 -14.31 5.43 3.47
CA GLU A 106 -14.09 4.60 4.66
C GLU A 106 -12.68 4.83 5.24
N PRO A 107 -12.55 5.09 6.55
CA PRO A 107 -11.26 5.39 7.15
C PRO A 107 -10.42 4.11 7.31
N MET A 108 -9.75 3.68 6.22
CA MET A 108 -8.99 2.42 6.19
C MET A 108 -7.47 2.60 6.31
N VAL A 109 -6.94 3.75 5.90
CA VAL A 109 -5.49 3.92 5.70
C VAL A 109 -4.90 4.84 6.76
N PHE A 110 -4.24 4.23 7.76
CA PHE A 110 -3.59 4.96 8.86
C PHE A 110 -2.08 4.72 8.94
N ASN A 111 -1.64 3.49 8.65
CA ASN A 111 -0.26 3.06 8.78
C ASN A 111 0.22 2.50 7.44
N VAL A 112 1.16 3.17 6.77
CA VAL A 112 1.64 2.76 5.45
C VAL A 112 3.12 2.40 5.49
N ALA A 113 3.47 1.23 4.96
CA ALA A 113 4.86 0.80 4.77
C ALA A 113 5.22 0.85 3.28
N ILE A 114 6.28 1.58 2.92
CA ILE A 114 6.77 1.72 1.54
C ILE A 114 8.16 1.08 1.44
N LEU A 115 8.37 0.19 0.48
CA LEU A 115 9.61 -0.57 0.33
C LEU A 115 10.41 -0.06 -0.86
N SER A 116 11.64 0.41 -0.60
CA SER A 116 12.62 0.81 -1.64
C SER A 116 14.03 0.42 -1.20
N PRO A 117 14.41 -0.87 -1.22
CA PRO A 117 15.64 -1.36 -0.57
C PRO A 117 16.94 -0.90 -1.23
N HIS A 118 17.06 -0.99 -2.57
CA HIS A 118 18.30 -0.64 -3.26
C HIS A 118 18.62 0.86 -3.28
N GLY A 119 19.85 1.17 -3.68
CA GLY A 119 20.32 2.55 -3.89
C GLY A 119 20.66 3.28 -2.59
N TYR A 120 21.12 4.52 -2.75
CA TYR A 120 21.30 5.50 -1.67
C TYR A 120 20.03 6.32 -1.40
N PHE A 121 19.04 5.76 -0.69
CA PHE A 121 17.81 6.50 -0.41
C PHE A 121 18.03 7.56 0.69
N GLY A 122 17.75 8.83 0.37
CA GLY A 122 17.88 9.96 1.28
C GLY A 122 17.40 11.27 0.63
N GLN A 123 17.38 12.36 1.39
CA GLN A 123 16.80 13.63 0.93
C GLN A 123 17.84 14.61 0.38
N ALA A 124 19.10 14.48 0.78
CA ALA A 124 20.18 15.39 0.39
C ALA A 124 21.43 14.62 0.00
N ASN A 125 22.18 15.16 -0.97
CA ASN A 125 23.48 14.63 -1.43
C ASN A 125 23.43 13.20 -2.00
N VAL A 126 22.26 12.71 -2.42
CA VAL A 126 22.11 11.36 -3.01
C VAL A 126 21.91 11.38 -4.53
N LEU A 127 21.43 12.48 -5.10
CA LEU A 127 21.19 12.59 -6.54
C LEU A 127 22.50 12.45 -7.31
N GLY A 128 22.50 11.57 -8.32
CA GLY A 128 23.70 11.25 -9.12
C GLY A 128 24.55 10.11 -8.56
N LEU A 129 24.23 9.57 -7.38
CA LEU A 129 24.85 8.33 -6.89
C LEU A 129 24.35 7.11 -7.68
N PRO A 130 25.11 6.00 -7.71
CA PRO A 130 24.70 4.77 -8.37
C PRO A 130 23.34 4.25 -7.85
N ASP A 131 22.51 3.76 -8.78
CA ASP A 131 21.16 3.28 -8.53
C ASP A 131 20.22 4.33 -7.88
N ILE A 132 20.50 5.62 -8.11
CA ILE A 132 19.61 6.73 -7.77
C ILE A 132 19.07 7.38 -9.03
N GLY A 133 17.74 7.51 -9.07
CA GLY A 133 17.01 8.10 -10.17
C GLY A 133 15.64 8.62 -9.73
N GLY A 134 14.70 8.67 -10.69
CA GLY A 134 13.36 9.20 -10.46
C GLY A 134 12.57 8.51 -9.35
N GLN A 135 12.88 7.25 -9.01
CA GLN A 135 12.20 6.51 -7.94
C GLN A 135 12.30 7.20 -6.58
N VAL A 136 13.45 7.75 -6.21
CA VAL A 136 13.60 8.41 -4.89
C VAL A 136 12.77 9.69 -4.85
N VAL A 137 12.82 10.49 -5.92
CA VAL A 137 12.02 11.71 -6.05
C VAL A 137 10.53 11.39 -6.02
N TYR A 138 10.11 10.37 -6.79
CA TYR A 138 8.74 9.89 -6.83
C TYR A 138 8.23 9.54 -5.44
N ILE A 139 8.97 8.74 -4.67
CA ILE A 139 8.53 8.31 -3.33
C ILE A 139 8.50 9.49 -2.36
N LEU A 140 9.48 10.40 -2.40
CA LEU A 140 9.49 11.56 -1.51
C LEU A 140 8.31 12.51 -1.79
N ASP A 141 7.98 12.75 -3.06
CA ASP A 141 6.81 13.55 -3.43
C ASP A 141 5.50 12.83 -3.09
N GLN A 142 5.44 11.51 -3.34
CA GLN A 142 4.29 10.66 -3.04
C GLN A 142 3.92 10.74 -1.56
N VAL A 143 4.88 10.57 -0.65
CA VAL A 143 4.58 10.55 0.78
C VAL A 143 4.12 11.90 1.32
N CYS A 144 4.59 13.02 0.72
CA CYS A 144 4.11 14.34 1.09
C CYS A 144 2.64 14.51 0.70
N ALA A 145 2.25 14.09 -0.50
CA ALA A 145 0.85 14.12 -0.93
C ALA A 145 -0.01 13.14 -0.11
N LEU A 146 0.50 11.93 0.12
CA LEU A 146 -0.21 10.88 0.84
C LEU A 146 -0.48 11.25 2.29
N GLU A 147 0.51 11.82 3.01
CA GLU A 147 0.32 12.24 4.39
C GLU A 147 -0.76 13.34 4.51
N ASN A 148 -0.73 14.32 3.61
CA ASN A 148 -1.74 15.40 3.59
C ASN A 148 -3.15 14.85 3.34
N GLU A 149 -3.30 13.91 2.40
CA GLU A 149 -4.58 13.27 2.12
C GLU A 149 -5.05 12.41 3.30
N MET A 150 -4.15 11.62 3.91
CA MET A 150 -4.47 10.82 5.10
C MET A 150 -4.95 11.71 6.26
N LEU A 151 -4.25 12.82 6.54
CA LEU A 151 -4.65 13.78 7.58
C LEU A 151 -6.02 14.39 7.28
N LEU A 152 -6.27 14.76 6.02
CA LEU A 152 -7.55 15.32 5.59
C LEU A 152 -8.70 14.32 5.78
N GLN A 153 -8.52 13.06 5.35
CA GLN A 153 -9.54 12.03 5.44
C GLN A 153 -9.83 11.63 6.90
N ILE A 154 -8.79 11.45 7.72
CA ILE A 154 -8.93 11.19 9.16
C ILE A 154 -9.77 12.29 9.81
N LYS A 155 -9.43 13.56 9.54
CA LYS A 155 -10.16 14.71 10.09
C LYS A 155 -11.61 14.71 9.62
N LYS A 156 -11.86 14.58 8.32
CA LYS A 156 -13.21 14.59 7.74
C LYS A 156 -14.10 13.49 8.31
N GLN A 157 -13.51 12.36 8.71
CA GLN A 157 -14.23 11.25 9.32
C GLN A 157 -14.44 11.37 10.83
N GLY A 158 -14.12 12.52 11.42
CA GLY A 158 -14.30 12.77 12.84
C GLY A 158 -13.33 11.95 13.71
N LEU A 159 -12.19 11.56 13.15
CA LEU A 159 -11.16 10.78 13.84
C LEU A 159 -9.99 11.68 14.26
N ASP A 160 -9.33 11.29 15.35
CA ASP A 160 -8.18 11.98 15.95
C ASP A 160 -6.90 11.13 15.87
N PHE A 161 -6.88 10.13 15.01
CA PHE A 161 -5.72 9.27 14.83
C PHE A 161 -4.56 10.00 14.14
N THR A 162 -3.35 9.77 14.64
CA THR A 162 -2.14 10.21 13.96
C THR A 162 -1.73 9.17 12.92
N PRO A 163 -1.68 9.50 11.62
CA PRO A 163 -1.21 8.59 10.60
C PRO A 163 0.30 8.33 10.76
N ARG A 164 0.82 7.29 10.12
CA ARG A 164 2.26 6.99 10.11
C ARG A 164 2.65 6.40 8.76
N ILE A 165 3.66 6.98 8.12
CA ILE A 165 4.23 6.45 6.88
C ILE A 165 5.71 6.13 7.12
N LEU A 166 6.10 4.89 6.83
CA LEU A 166 7.49 4.43 6.95
C LEU A 166 8.03 3.98 5.59
N ILE A 167 9.07 4.66 5.11
CA ILE A 167 9.82 4.26 3.92
C ILE A 167 10.98 3.38 4.35
N PHE A 168 10.87 2.07 4.12
CA PHE A 168 11.90 1.11 4.41
C PHE A 168 12.91 1.01 3.27
N THR A 169 14.16 1.27 3.60
CA THR A 169 15.29 1.20 2.69
C THR A 169 16.51 0.62 3.39
N ARG A 170 17.57 0.39 2.66
CA ARG A 170 18.79 -0.18 3.21
C ARG A 170 19.58 0.83 4.05
N LEU A 171 20.07 0.39 5.20
CA LEU A 171 21.13 1.07 5.96
C LEU A 171 22.50 0.80 5.31
N ILE A 172 23.21 1.87 4.96
CA ILE A 172 24.56 1.82 4.40
C ILE A 172 25.52 2.47 5.40
N ALA A 173 26.07 1.68 6.31
CA ALA A 173 26.90 2.17 7.41
C ALA A 173 28.09 3.04 6.96
N ASN A 174 28.72 2.70 5.82
CA ASN A 174 29.88 3.42 5.30
C ASN A 174 29.53 4.53 4.29
N ALA A 175 28.26 4.94 4.18
CA ALA A 175 27.88 6.05 3.33
C ALA A 175 28.47 7.36 3.87
N LYS A 176 29.29 8.03 3.05
CA LYS A 176 29.92 9.32 3.40
C LYS A 176 29.19 10.45 2.68
N GLY A 177 28.93 11.54 3.39
CA GLY A 177 28.29 12.74 2.84
C GLY A 177 26.77 12.67 2.67
N THR A 178 26.15 11.53 3.03
CA THR A 178 24.70 11.32 3.02
C THR A 178 24.21 10.88 4.40
N THR A 179 22.89 10.83 4.58
CA THR A 179 22.22 10.33 5.79
C THR A 179 21.90 8.83 5.72
N CYS A 180 22.40 8.10 4.70
CA CYS A 180 22.06 6.68 4.48
C CYS A 180 22.57 5.74 5.60
N ASN A 181 23.39 6.23 6.51
CA ASN A 181 23.84 5.53 7.71
C ASN A 181 22.98 5.82 8.97
N GLN A 182 21.97 6.68 8.86
CA GLN A 182 21.05 7.01 9.95
C GLN A 182 19.82 6.09 9.89
N ARG A 183 19.57 5.35 10.99
CA ARG A 183 18.44 4.41 11.06
C ARG A 183 17.10 5.07 10.78
N LEU A 184 16.86 6.26 11.33
CA LEU A 184 15.58 6.95 11.21
C LEU A 184 15.81 8.41 10.79
N GLU A 185 15.11 8.84 9.75
CA GLU A 185 15.18 10.21 9.23
C GLU A 185 13.77 10.70 8.88
N ARG A 186 13.36 11.85 9.42
CA ARG A 186 12.07 12.46 9.08
C ARG A 186 12.10 13.03 7.67
N VAL A 187 11.04 12.81 6.89
CA VAL A 187 10.89 13.41 5.56
C VAL A 187 10.51 14.89 5.69
N SER A 188 11.14 15.75 4.89
CA SER A 188 10.95 17.20 4.89
C SER A 188 9.59 17.52 4.28
N GLY A 189 8.85 18.46 4.89
CA GLY A 189 7.49 18.77 4.46
C GLY A 189 6.42 17.81 5.01
N THR A 190 6.80 16.93 5.94
CA THR A 190 5.90 15.98 6.60
C THR A 190 6.11 15.97 8.11
N ASP A 191 5.06 15.62 8.85
CA ASP A 191 5.08 15.52 10.31
C ASP A 191 5.15 14.07 10.80
N HIS A 192 4.62 13.12 10.02
CA HIS A 192 4.43 11.73 10.43
C HIS A 192 5.09 10.72 9.49
N THR A 193 5.89 11.18 8.53
CA THR A 193 6.59 10.33 7.56
C THR A 193 8.07 10.24 7.85
N HIS A 194 8.59 9.01 7.88
CA HIS A 194 10.00 8.75 8.19
C HIS A 194 10.59 7.72 7.23
N ILE A 195 11.86 7.92 6.87
CA ILE A 195 12.70 6.91 6.25
C ILE A 195 13.28 6.04 7.37
N LEU A 196 13.05 4.73 7.30
CA LEU A 196 13.60 3.74 8.22
C LEU A 196 14.58 2.85 7.47
N ARG A 197 15.83 2.82 7.94
CA ARG A 197 16.93 2.13 7.30
C ARG A 197 17.29 0.86 8.04
N VAL A 198 17.23 -0.27 7.33
CA VAL A 198 17.51 -1.60 7.88
C VAL A 198 18.77 -2.18 7.24
N GLN A 199 19.65 -2.74 8.08
CA GLN A 199 20.93 -3.29 7.65
C GLN A 199 20.75 -4.62 6.91
N PHE A 200 21.35 -4.76 5.73
CA PHE A 200 21.45 -6.07 5.05
C PHE A 200 22.38 -7.00 5.83
N ARG A 201 21.93 -8.25 6.00
CA ARG A 201 22.62 -9.31 6.73
C ARG A 201 22.62 -10.61 5.93
N SER A 202 23.70 -11.37 5.99
CA SER A 202 23.76 -12.75 5.54
C SER A 202 24.47 -13.60 6.59
N GLU A 203 24.62 -14.90 6.34
CA GLU A 203 25.40 -15.81 7.19
C GLU A 203 26.85 -15.34 7.38
N LEU A 204 27.40 -14.59 6.42
CA LEU A 204 28.75 -14.03 6.45
C LEU A 204 28.86 -12.72 7.23
N GLY A 205 27.73 -12.17 7.72
CA GLY A 205 27.67 -10.94 8.50
C GLY A 205 26.92 -9.81 7.81
N THR A 206 27.16 -8.58 8.27
CA THR A 206 26.44 -7.38 7.81
C THR A 206 27.14 -6.70 6.63
N LEU A 207 26.38 -6.34 5.58
CA LEU A 207 26.93 -5.65 4.42
C LEU A 207 27.00 -4.13 4.63
N SER A 208 28.17 -3.61 5.00
CA SER A 208 28.38 -2.20 5.37
C SER A 208 28.58 -1.24 4.18
N LYS A 209 28.99 -1.75 3.00
CA LYS A 209 29.22 -0.96 1.78
C LYS A 209 28.06 -1.08 0.80
N TRP A 210 27.82 -0.06 0.00
CA TRP A 210 26.85 -0.12 -1.09
C TRP A 210 27.14 -1.27 -2.06
N ASN A 211 26.08 -1.86 -2.61
CA ASN A 211 26.13 -2.82 -3.72
C ASN A 211 25.09 -2.40 -4.77
N SER A 212 25.30 -2.85 -6.01
CA SER A 212 24.33 -2.63 -7.08
C SER A 212 23.01 -3.33 -6.77
N ARG A 213 21.91 -2.74 -7.25
CA ARG A 213 20.56 -3.33 -7.25
C ARG A 213 20.50 -4.73 -7.89
N PHE A 214 21.42 -5.06 -8.79
CA PHE A 214 21.51 -6.42 -9.37
C PHE A 214 22.07 -7.48 -8.41
N LEU A 215 22.62 -7.08 -7.26
CA LEU A 215 23.30 -7.95 -6.29
C LEU A 215 22.59 -8.02 -4.94
N VAL A 216 21.37 -7.49 -4.82
CA VAL A 216 20.66 -7.41 -3.53
C VAL A 216 19.94 -8.71 -3.14
N TRP A 217 19.72 -9.60 -4.12
CA TRP A 217 18.81 -10.75 -4.02
C TRP A 217 19.07 -11.67 -2.81
N THR A 218 20.35 -11.96 -2.51
CA THR A 218 20.74 -12.86 -1.42
C THR A 218 20.49 -12.30 -0.02
N TYR A 219 20.16 -11.01 0.10
CA TYR A 219 19.89 -10.34 1.37
C TYR A 219 18.40 -10.11 1.62
N LEU A 220 17.53 -10.30 0.62
CA LEU A 220 16.14 -9.85 0.72
C LEU A 220 15.33 -10.68 1.72
N GLU A 221 15.60 -11.98 1.85
CA GLU A 221 14.90 -12.85 2.80
C GLU A 221 15.17 -12.43 4.26
N THR A 222 16.44 -12.28 4.65
CA THR A 222 16.80 -11.81 5.99
C THR A 222 16.38 -10.36 6.23
N TYR A 223 16.35 -9.54 5.17
CA TYR A 223 15.86 -8.18 5.21
C TYR A 223 14.36 -8.11 5.49
N VAL A 224 13.55 -9.01 4.89
CA VAL A 224 12.10 -9.11 5.18
C VAL A 224 11.86 -9.36 6.66
N GLU A 225 12.57 -10.29 7.28
CA GLU A 225 12.42 -10.59 8.71
C GLU A 225 12.78 -9.39 9.60
N ALA A 226 13.86 -8.69 9.25
CA ALA A 226 14.28 -7.49 9.96
C ALA A 226 13.25 -6.36 9.80
N VAL A 227 12.78 -6.10 8.57
CA VAL A 227 11.76 -5.08 8.30
C VAL A 227 10.44 -5.42 8.98
N ALA A 228 10.02 -6.69 9.00
CA ALA A 228 8.81 -7.11 9.70
C ALA A 228 8.85 -6.77 11.19
N SER A 229 10.00 -6.99 11.82
CA SER A 229 10.23 -6.66 13.23
C SER A 229 10.18 -5.14 13.45
N GLU A 230 10.80 -4.36 12.57
CA GLU A 230 10.82 -2.90 12.66
C GLU A 230 9.44 -2.27 12.42
N ILE A 231 8.65 -2.84 11.49
CA ILE A 231 7.25 -2.46 11.25
C ILE A 231 6.44 -2.58 12.54
N VAL A 232 6.47 -3.74 13.19
CA VAL A 232 5.69 -3.98 14.41
C VAL A 232 6.15 -3.05 15.54
N ALA A 233 7.46 -2.83 15.68
CA ALA A 233 8.02 -1.97 16.71
C ALA A 233 7.63 -0.49 16.54
N GLU A 234 7.70 0.03 15.31
CA GLU A 234 7.50 1.46 15.04
C GLU A 234 6.03 1.83 14.80
N LEU A 235 5.22 0.91 14.26
CA LEU A 235 3.79 1.13 14.03
C LEU A 235 2.92 0.67 15.20
N GLN A 236 3.49 -0.05 16.16
CA GLN A 236 2.78 -0.70 17.28
C GLN A 236 1.61 -1.57 16.80
N GLY A 237 1.81 -2.25 15.66
CA GLY A 237 0.79 -3.03 14.96
C GLY A 237 1.20 -3.33 13.53
N HIS A 238 0.27 -3.88 12.76
CA HIS A 238 0.46 -4.06 11.32
C HIS A 238 0.14 -2.77 10.55
N PRO A 239 0.78 -2.56 9.39
CA PRO A 239 0.37 -1.52 8.47
C PRO A 239 -1.01 -1.86 7.90
N THR A 240 -1.73 -0.85 7.44
CA THR A 240 -2.97 -1.01 6.68
C THR A 240 -2.69 -1.27 5.21
N SER A 241 -1.55 -0.81 4.69
CA SER A 241 -1.10 -1.09 3.33
C SER A 241 0.42 -1.16 3.23
N ILE A 242 0.89 -2.01 2.31
CA ILE A 242 2.30 -2.17 1.98
C ILE A 242 2.51 -1.88 0.48
N ILE A 243 3.39 -0.93 0.17
CA ILE A 243 3.68 -0.47 -1.20
C ILE A 243 5.11 -0.88 -1.59
N GLY A 244 5.24 -1.81 -2.51
CA GLY A 244 6.52 -2.19 -3.12
C GLY A 244 6.94 -1.22 -4.21
N ASN A 245 8.24 -0.92 -4.29
CA ASN A 245 8.82 -0.14 -5.39
C ASN A 245 9.98 -0.88 -6.05
N TYR A 246 9.93 -1.00 -7.37
CA TYR A 246 10.88 -1.77 -8.19
C TYR A 246 10.92 -3.26 -7.83
N SER A 247 11.72 -4.05 -8.55
CA SER A 247 11.77 -5.52 -8.40
C SER A 247 12.05 -6.00 -6.96
N ASP A 248 13.05 -5.42 -6.30
CA ASP A 248 13.46 -5.81 -4.95
C ASP A 248 12.45 -5.35 -3.89
N GLY A 249 11.97 -4.10 -3.97
CA GLY A 249 10.93 -3.59 -3.07
C GLY A 249 9.60 -4.31 -3.25
N ASN A 250 9.23 -4.66 -4.48
CA ASN A 250 8.03 -5.45 -4.77
C ASN A 250 8.11 -6.88 -4.21
N LEU A 251 9.28 -7.53 -4.28
CA LEU A 251 9.47 -8.84 -3.66
C LEU A 251 9.35 -8.75 -2.13
N VAL A 252 10.04 -7.79 -1.51
CA VAL A 252 9.98 -7.57 -0.05
C VAL A 252 8.54 -7.27 0.38
N ALA A 253 7.83 -6.40 -0.35
CA ALA A 253 6.42 -6.11 -0.11
C ALA A 253 5.54 -7.35 -0.22
N SER A 254 5.80 -8.23 -1.20
CA SER A 254 5.05 -9.47 -1.40
C SER A 254 5.19 -10.44 -0.24
N LEU A 255 6.40 -10.60 0.27
CA LEU A 255 6.67 -11.48 1.40
C LEU A 255 6.10 -10.91 2.72
N LEU A 256 6.23 -9.60 2.94
CA LEU A 256 5.67 -8.92 4.12
C LEU A 256 4.14 -8.95 4.13
N ALA A 257 3.50 -8.64 3.00
CA ALA A 257 2.05 -8.65 2.88
C ALA A 257 1.47 -10.04 3.13
N TYR A 258 2.09 -11.09 2.59
CA TYR A 258 1.70 -12.46 2.86
C TYR A 258 1.84 -12.81 4.35
N LYS A 259 2.96 -12.43 4.98
CA LYS A 259 3.23 -12.71 6.40
C LYS A 259 2.29 -11.98 7.36
N MET A 260 1.88 -10.77 7.01
CA MET A 260 1.08 -9.90 7.87
C MET A 260 -0.42 -9.87 7.52
N GLY A 261 -0.82 -10.42 6.38
CA GLY A 261 -2.21 -10.38 5.90
C GLY A 261 -2.69 -8.97 5.54
N VAL A 262 -1.85 -8.18 4.87
CA VAL A 262 -2.08 -6.74 4.61
C VAL A 262 -2.20 -6.48 3.11
N THR A 263 -3.02 -5.51 2.72
CA THR A 263 -3.19 -5.07 1.33
C THR A 263 -1.86 -4.66 0.70
N ARG A 264 -1.56 -5.25 -0.46
CA ARG A 264 -0.31 -5.08 -1.21
C ARG A 264 -0.52 -4.27 -2.50
N CYS A 265 0.22 -3.18 -2.59
CA CYS A 265 0.40 -2.41 -3.81
C CYS A 265 1.82 -2.63 -4.38
N THR A 266 1.95 -2.65 -5.70
CA THR A 266 3.26 -2.61 -6.38
C THR A 266 3.36 -1.44 -7.35
N ILE A 267 4.55 -0.82 -7.38
CA ILE A 267 4.94 0.22 -8.33
C ILE A 267 6.25 -0.21 -8.97
N THR A 268 6.22 -0.55 -10.24
CA THR A 268 7.38 -1.22 -10.85
C THR A 268 8.49 -0.25 -11.24
N HIS A 269 8.15 0.99 -11.58
CA HIS A 269 9.06 2.04 -12.10
C HIS A 269 9.72 1.69 -13.44
N ALA A 270 10.33 0.50 -13.56
CA ALA A 270 10.90 -0.03 -14.78
C ALA A 270 11.01 -1.57 -14.71
N LEU A 271 10.67 -2.24 -15.81
CA LEU A 271 10.97 -3.66 -16.00
C LEU A 271 12.24 -3.82 -16.86
N GLU A 272 13.31 -4.38 -16.27
CA GLU A 272 14.61 -4.46 -16.97
C GLU A 272 14.55 -5.36 -18.22
N LYS A 273 13.61 -6.31 -18.29
CA LYS A 273 13.45 -7.20 -19.45
C LYS A 273 13.22 -6.45 -20.76
N THR A 274 12.56 -5.29 -20.74
CA THR A 274 12.33 -4.48 -21.95
C THR A 274 13.48 -3.51 -22.24
N LYS A 275 14.27 -3.15 -21.23
CA LYS A 275 15.44 -2.28 -21.38
C LYS A 275 16.65 -3.02 -21.95
N TYR A 276 16.79 -4.30 -21.64
CA TYR A 276 17.87 -5.15 -22.16
C TYR A 276 17.34 -6.09 -23.23
N LEU A 277 17.58 -5.75 -24.49
CA LEU A 277 17.06 -6.49 -25.65
C LEU A 277 17.52 -7.96 -25.62
N LYS A 278 16.55 -8.88 -25.70
CA LYS A 278 16.78 -10.34 -25.68
C LYS A 278 17.51 -10.84 -24.42
N SER A 279 17.48 -10.07 -23.32
CA SER A 279 18.05 -10.46 -22.02
C SER A 279 17.48 -11.78 -21.50
N TYR A 280 16.19 -12.06 -21.68
CA TYR A 280 15.57 -13.33 -21.28
C TYR A 280 16.05 -14.54 -22.10
N LEU A 281 16.28 -14.39 -23.42
CA LEU A 281 16.79 -15.46 -24.28
C LEU A 281 18.27 -15.76 -24.01
N TYR A 282 19.06 -14.71 -23.75
CA TYR A 282 20.50 -14.79 -23.55
C TYR A 282 20.91 -14.55 -22.09
N TRP A 283 20.02 -14.84 -21.15
CA TRP A 283 20.17 -14.51 -19.74
C TRP A 283 21.50 -14.99 -19.14
N LYS A 284 21.96 -16.19 -19.55
CA LYS A 284 23.25 -16.76 -19.13
C LYS A 284 24.44 -15.85 -19.42
N LYS A 285 24.38 -15.00 -20.47
CA LYS A 285 25.45 -14.05 -20.81
C LYS A 285 25.47 -12.82 -19.89
N PHE A 286 24.34 -12.53 -19.25
CA PHE A 286 24.16 -11.40 -18.34
C PHE A 286 24.24 -11.82 -16.88
N GLU A 287 24.29 -13.13 -16.60
CA GLU A 287 24.08 -13.64 -15.25
C GLU A 287 25.17 -13.19 -14.27
N ASP A 288 26.44 -13.19 -14.70
CA ASP A 288 27.58 -12.78 -13.87
C ASP A 288 27.56 -11.28 -13.47
N ILE A 289 26.72 -10.47 -14.13
CA ILE A 289 26.69 -9.01 -13.95
C ILE A 289 25.33 -8.56 -13.39
N SER A 290 24.24 -9.00 -14.00
CA SER A 290 22.90 -8.46 -13.78
C SER A 290 21.98 -9.42 -13.04
N HIS A 291 22.34 -10.71 -12.94
CA HIS A 291 21.52 -11.74 -12.29
C HIS A 291 20.04 -11.69 -12.73
N PHE A 292 19.81 -11.59 -14.05
CA PHE A 292 18.46 -11.45 -14.59
C PHE A 292 17.58 -12.68 -14.33
N SER A 293 18.19 -13.85 -14.09
CA SER A 293 17.43 -15.03 -13.64
C SER A 293 16.64 -14.74 -12.36
N CYS A 294 17.28 -14.11 -11.37
CA CYS A 294 16.66 -13.71 -10.11
C CYS A 294 15.63 -12.61 -10.37
N GLN A 295 16.04 -11.53 -11.02
CA GLN A 295 15.18 -10.36 -11.19
C GLN A 295 13.86 -10.69 -11.90
N PHE A 296 13.89 -11.35 -13.06
CA PHE A 296 12.66 -11.64 -13.80
C PHE A 296 11.79 -12.68 -13.09
N THR A 297 12.38 -13.60 -12.32
CA THR A 297 11.62 -14.53 -11.48
C THR A 297 10.88 -13.77 -10.38
N PHE A 298 11.55 -12.83 -9.74
CA PHE A 298 10.93 -12.01 -8.68
C PHE A 298 9.92 -11.00 -9.22
N ASP A 299 10.13 -10.44 -10.41
CA ASP A 299 9.14 -9.62 -11.10
C ASP A 299 7.84 -10.40 -11.33
N LEU A 300 7.95 -11.68 -11.72
CA LEU A 300 6.78 -12.56 -11.87
C LEU A 300 6.12 -12.87 -10.54
N ILE A 301 6.90 -13.23 -9.50
CA ILE A 301 6.38 -13.51 -8.17
C ILE A 301 5.65 -12.29 -7.59
N ALA A 302 6.24 -11.11 -7.73
CA ALA A 302 5.65 -9.85 -7.27
C ALA A 302 4.39 -9.46 -8.05
N GLY A 303 4.37 -9.74 -9.35
CA GLY A 303 3.18 -9.55 -10.20
C GLY A 303 2.07 -10.56 -9.93
N TYR A 304 2.40 -11.72 -9.35
CA TYR A 304 1.43 -12.76 -9.00
C TYR A 304 0.84 -12.53 -7.60
N ASN A 305 -0.48 -12.65 -7.46
CA ASN A 305 -1.22 -12.40 -6.21
C ASN A 305 -1.00 -11.00 -5.61
N VAL A 306 -0.87 -9.96 -6.46
CA VAL A 306 -0.91 -8.57 -6.01
C VAL A 306 -2.36 -8.11 -5.91
N ASP A 307 -2.70 -7.31 -4.89
CA ASP A 307 -4.06 -6.76 -4.78
C ASP A 307 -4.31 -5.69 -5.85
N PHE A 308 -3.36 -4.77 -6.04
CA PHE A 308 -3.37 -3.85 -7.18
C PHE A 308 -1.97 -3.32 -7.53
N THR A 309 -1.83 -2.87 -8.78
CA THR A 309 -0.59 -2.30 -9.33
C THR A 309 -0.85 -0.86 -9.78
N ILE A 310 0.07 0.05 -9.46
CA ILE A 310 0.04 1.42 -9.98
C ILE A 310 1.12 1.55 -11.06
N THR A 311 0.72 2.03 -12.23
CA THR A 311 1.63 2.36 -13.34
C THR A 311 1.57 3.85 -13.64
N SER A 312 2.69 4.45 -14.02
CA SER A 312 2.73 5.89 -14.30
C SER A 312 2.05 6.24 -15.63
N THR A 313 1.98 5.29 -16.56
CA THR A 313 1.35 5.49 -17.87
C THR A 313 0.65 4.23 -18.35
N TYR A 314 -0.41 4.40 -19.14
CA TYR A 314 -1.08 3.27 -19.83
C TYR A 314 -0.11 2.48 -20.72
N GLN A 315 0.90 3.14 -21.29
CA GLN A 315 1.91 2.53 -22.15
C GLN A 315 2.82 1.55 -21.39
N GLU A 316 2.97 1.71 -20.07
CA GLU A 316 3.68 0.75 -19.23
C GLU A 316 2.99 -0.63 -19.27
N ILE A 317 1.66 -0.63 -19.30
CA ILE A 317 0.82 -1.83 -19.35
C ILE A 317 0.78 -2.40 -20.78
N THR A 318 0.22 -1.64 -21.73
CA THR A 318 -0.15 -2.16 -23.06
C THR A 318 0.79 -1.74 -24.19
N GLY A 319 1.81 -0.94 -23.90
CA GLY A 319 2.70 -0.33 -24.91
C GLY A 319 1.95 0.58 -25.90
N THR A 320 2.54 0.75 -27.08
CA THR A 320 1.89 1.38 -28.25
C THR A 320 1.81 0.39 -29.42
N LYS A 321 1.14 0.76 -30.52
CA LYS A 321 1.13 -0.06 -31.75
C LYS A 321 2.54 -0.47 -32.24
N ASN A 322 3.56 0.34 -31.93
CA ASN A 322 4.91 0.21 -32.50
C ASN A 322 6.02 -0.07 -31.45
N THR A 323 5.69 -0.20 -30.16
CA THR A 323 6.71 -0.39 -29.10
C THR A 323 6.38 -1.58 -28.20
N VAL A 324 7.43 -2.25 -27.72
CA VAL A 324 7.32 -3.43 -26.86
C VAL A 324 6.74 -3.03 -25.51
N ARG A 325 5.65 -3.72 -25.14
CA ARG A 325 4.91 -3.61 -23.87
C ARG A 325 5.79 -3.96 -22.67
N GLN A 326 5.79 -3.19 -21.56
CA GLN A 326 6.58 -3.59 -20.39
C GLN A 326 5.96 -4.80 -19.70
N TYR A 327 4.78 -4.61 -19.13
CA TYR A 327 4.07 -5.65 -18.40
C TYR A 327 3.64 -6.82 -19.29
N GLU A 328 3.02 -6.56 -20.44
CA GLU A 328 2.57 -7.63 -21.33
C GLU A 328 3.73 -8.50 -21.85
N SER A 329 4.95 -7.96 -21.92
CA SER A 329 6.09 -8.79 -22.30
C SER A 329 6.44 -9.86 -21.26
N HIS A 330 5.89 -9.79 -20.05
CA HIS A 330 6.03 -10.80 -19.00
C HIS A 330 4.91 -11.85 -19.01
N THR A 331 3.91 -11.72 -19.89
CA THR A 331 2.82 -12.71 -20.03
C THR A 331 3.35 -14.08 -20.45
N SER A 332 4.33 -14.14 -21.34
CA SER A 332 4.96 -15.40 -21.71
C SER A 332 6.37 -15.19 -22.21
N PHE A 333 7.34 -15.89 -21.60
CA PHE A 333 8.71 -15.90 -22.08
C PHE A 333 9.47 -17.12 -21.56
N ILE A 334 10.49 -17.53 -22.30
CA ILE A 334 11.28 -18.72 -21.99
C ILE A 334 12.64 -18.30 -21.47
N PHE A 335 13.12 -18.99 -20.43
CA PHE A 335 14.53 -19.04 -20.06
C PHE A 335 15.17 -20.32 -20.60
N PRO A 336 15.91 -20.27 -21.72
CA PRO A 336 16.52 -21.46 -22.27
C PRO A 336 17.47 -22.13 -21.26
N GLY A 337 17.21 -23.40 -20.96
CA GLY A 337 18.02 -24.20 -20.05
C GLY A 337 17.81 -23.97 -18.55
N SER A 338 16.69 -23.33 -18.15
CA SER A 338 16.15 -23.44 -16.78
C SER A 338 14.72 -24.01 -16.82
N ILE A 339 13.69 -23.15 -16.90
CA ILE A 339 12.27 -23.48 -16.93
C ILE A 339 11.56 -22.52 -17.92
N GLY A 340 10.56 -23.00 -18.67
CA GLY A 340 9.66 -22.15 -19.44
C GLY A 340 8.63 -21.49 -18.51
N LEU A 341 8.52 -20.16 -18.52
CA LEU A 341 7.61 -19.41 -17.66
C LEU A 341 6.47 -18.82 -18.51
N SER A 342 5.24 -19.19 -18.17
CA SER A 342 4.04 -18.59 -18.76
C SER A 342 3.17 -18.08 -17.62
N MET A 343 2.84 -16.80 -17.65
CA MET A 343 1.99 -16.17 -16.65
C MET A 343 0.81 -15.49 -17.36
N ALA A 344 -0.40 -15.98 -17.12
CA ALA A 344 -1.59 -15.26 -17.57
C ALA A 344 -1.77 -14.02 -16.69
N LEU A 345 -1.19 -12.89 -17.10
CA LEU A 345 -1.52 -11.59 -16.54
C LEU A 345 -2.93 -11.22 -17.01
N MET A 346 -3.93 -11.31 -16.13
CA MET A 346 -5.22 -10.65 -16.32
C MET A 346 -5.02 -9.18 -15.95
N PHE A 347 -4.98 -8.30 -16.96
CA PHE A 347 -5.07 -6.85 -16.78
C PHE A 347 -6.51 -6.39 -16.78
#